data_AF-A0A5C7GNW0-F1
#
_entry.id   AF-A0A5C7GNW0-F1
#
_cell.length_a   1.000
_cell.length_b   1.000
_cell.length_c   1.000
_cell.angle_alpha   90.00
_cell.angle_beta   90.00
_cell.angle_gamma   90.00
#
_symmetry.space_group_name_H-M   'P 1'
#
loop_
_entity.id
_entity.type
_entity.pdbx_description
1 polymer ?
#
loop_
_entity_poly.entity_id
_entity_poly.type
_entity_poly.pdbx_seq_one_letter_code
_entity_poly.pdbx_strand_id
1 'polypeptide(L)'
;MGKLNMAAMLLMLMFVSIADAQVFDIGKYGGKPNSDIAQALTSAYKEACASTTPSKVVVPKGTYNLSPVNFEGPCKAPIEFQFQGTFIAATEKTTEESWVAFSNINGLTVSGGGVFDGQGPTAWGKCDKNEYCKSLPMNFRFNFIVGGSVTDITSKDSKQFHVNLLGCKDLDFIRFTISAPGESVNTDGIHIGRSSGIKVIDSNIKTGDDCVSIGDGSQQITIQGVTCGPGHGISVGSLGKYKNEEAVVGVTVRHCTFTGTSNGVRIKTWPASYEGSVSDMHFEDLIMNNVGNPVLIDQAYCPWNQCNAKVPSKVKISGVTFKNIKGTSSTPIAVKLACSSGFPCQGVELADIDLKYTGKEAPAALSQCSNVQPKVSGRMNPPACTAPLAQFNCSRLKTRLYASAIVATGTVEFPESLVKDFHPSDIYRIASCGMDNTVKIWSMKEFWPYVEKSFTWTDLPSKFPTKYVQFPVFIASVHSNYVDCNRWLGDFIMSKHYLVLAVVALHFLVADLKSIYAKLNF
;
A
#
# COMPACT_ATOMS: atom_id res chain seq x y z
N MET A 1 -46.05 -52.46 -31.45
CA MET A 1 -45.30 -51.29 -30.92
C MET A 1 -45.02 -51.54 -29.45
N GLY A 2 -43.78 -51.89 -29.12
CA GLY A 2 -43.37 -52.46 -27.84
C GLY A 2 -43.30 -51.44 -26.71
N LYS A 3 -43.77 -51.85 -25.53
CA LYS A 3 -43.58 -51.14 -24.26
C LYS A 3 -42.11 -51.19 -23.87
N LEU A 4 -41.40 -50.08 -24.01
CA LEU A 4 -40.04 -49.95 -23.51
C LEU A 4 -40.10 -49.68 -21.99
N ASN A 5 -39.43 -50.54 -21.24
CA ASN A 5 -39.49 -50.66 -19.79
C ASN A 5 -38.80 -49.47 -19.12
N MET A 6 -39.57 -48.59 -18.46
CA MET A 6 -39.06 -47.43 -17.67
C MET A 6 -38.12 -47.84 -16.53
N ALA A 7 -38.06 -49.13 -16.18
CA ALA A 7 -37.16 -49.67 -15.18
C ALA A 7 -35.68 -49.74 -15.65
N ALA A 8 -35.41 -49.70 -16.96
CA ALA A 8 -34.03 -49.75 -17.48
C ALA A 8 -33.35 -48.37 -17.52
N MET A 9 -34.12 -47.27 -17.44
CA MET A 9 -33.57 -45.90 -17.48
C MET A 9 -33.20 -45.34 -16.09
N LEU A 10 -33.66 -45.97 -15.01
CA LEU A 10 -33.27 -45.63 -13.62
C LEU A 10 -32.08 -46.47 -13.10
N LEU A 11 -31.57 -47.43 -13.88
CA LEU A 11 -30.42 -48.27 -13.55
C LEU A 11 -29.13 -47.85 -14.27
N MET A 12 -29.07 -46.59 -14.73
CA MET A 12 -27.83 -45.85 -14.97
C MET A 12 -27.77 -44.67 -13.99
N LEU A 13 -28.08 -44.93 -12.71
CA LEU A 13 -27.43 -44.19 -11.64
C LEU A 13 -25.93 -44.44 -11.83
N MET A 14 -25.24 -43.43 -12.34
CA MET A 14 -23.80 -43.44 -12.49
C MET A 14 -23.21 -43.94 -11.18
N PHE A 15 -22.68 -45.16 -11.20
CA PHE A 15 -21.54 -45.50 -10.37
C PHE A 15 -20.44 -44.52 -10.80
N VAL A 16 -20.45 -43.32 -10.22
CA VAL A 16 -19.22 -42.56 -10.06
C VAL A 16 -18.44 -43.43 -9.08
N SER A 17 -17.70 -44.38 -9.63
CA SER A 17 -16.62 -45.03 -8.92
C SER A 17 -15.74 -43.87 -8.48
N ILE A 18 -15.85 -43.47 -7.21
CA ILE A 18 -14.83 -42.65 -6.57
C ILE A 18 -13.63 -43.59 -6.57
N ALA A 19 -12.84 -43.53 -7.65
CA ALA A 19 -11.60 -44.25 -7.71
C ALA A 19 -10.78 -43.72 -6.54
N ASP A 20 -10.56 -44.58 -5.54
CA ASP A 20 -9.75 -44.23 -4.38
C ASP A 20 -8.41 -43.69 -4.89
N ALA A 21 -8.04 -42.50 -4.42
CA ALA A 21 -6.80 -41.89 -4.84
C ALA A 21 -5.63 -42.82 -4.45
N GLN A 22 -4.73 -43.09 -5.38
CA GLN A 22 -3.56 -43.92 -5.08
C GLN A 22 -2.68 -43.20 -4.05
N VAL A 23 -2.33 -43.90 -2.96
CA VAL A 23 -1.61 -43.30 -1.83
C VAL A 23 -0.13 -43.64 -1.86
N PHE A 24 0.68 -42.58 -1.89
CA PHE A 24 2.14 -42.57 -1.92
C PHE A 24 2.66 -42.02 -0.59
N ASP A 25 2.77 -42.90 0.41
CA ASP A 25 3.30 -42.56 1.74
C ASP A 25 4.83 -42.47 1.69
N ILE A 26 5.41 -41.33 2.13
CA ILE A 26 6.86 -41.11 2.06
C ILE A 26 7.69 -42.13 2.83
N GLY A 27 7.13 -42.82 3.83
CA GLY A 27 7.80 -43.86 4.59
C GLY A 27 8.18 -45.06 3.70
N LYS A 28 7.38 -45.34 2.66
CA LYS A 28 7.70 -46.37 1.65
C LYS A 28 8.86 -45.96 0.72
N TYR A 29 9.17 -44.67 0.68
CA TYR A 29 10.27 -44.08 -0.08
C TYR A 29 11.47 -43.72 0.81
N GLY A 30 11.50 -44.21 2.05
CA GLY A 30 12.59 -44.01 2.99
C GLY A 30 12.50 -42.71 3.81
N GLY A 31 11.41 -41.96 3.71
CA GLY A 31 11.18 -40.74 4.49
C GLY A 31 11.02 -41.05 5.97
N LYS A 32 11.79 -40.39 6.84
CA LYS A 32 11.76 -40.58 8.29
C LYS A 32 11.81 -39.23 9.03
N PRO A 33 11.14 -39.10 10.18
CA PRO A 33 11.28 -37.91 11.02
C PRO A 33 12.75 -37.64 11.39
N ASN A 34 13.08 -36.38 11.64
CA ASN A 34 14.41 -35.90 12.01
C ASN A 34 15.51 -36.19 10.98
N SER A 35 15.13 -36.48 9.74
CA SER A 35 16.04 -36.64 8.60
C SER A 35 15.62 -35.72 7.46
N ASP A 36 16.53 -35.46 6.53
CA ASP A 36 16.19 -34.77 5.28
C ASP A 36 15.40 -35.71 4.38
N ILE A 37 14.16 -35.33 4.08
CA ILE A 37 13.24 -36.16 3.29
C ILE A 37 13.14 -35.75 1.82
N ALA A 38 13.94 -34.79 1.34
CA ALA A 38 13.82 -34.29 -0.04
C ALA A 38 13.81 -35.41 -1.10
N GLN A 39 14.70 -36.41 -0.96
CA GLN A 39 14.76 -37.54 -1.89
C GLN A 39 13.52 -38.45 -1.81
N ALA A 40 13.07 -38.78 -0.59
CA ALA A 40 11.89 -39.61 -0.39
C ALA A 40 10.63 -38.93 -0.94
N LEU A 41 10.51 -37.63 -0.68
CA LEU A 41 9.38 -36.80 -1.07
C LEU A 41 9.30 -36.62 -2.59
N THR A 42 10.44 -36.32 -3.24
CA THR A 42 10.51 -36.20 -4.72
C THR A 42 10.28 -37.54 -5.41
N SER A 43 10.73 -38.66 -4.84
CA SER A 43 10.48 -39.99 -5.37
C SER A 43 9.00 -40.37 -5.29
N ALA A 44 8.37 -40.17 -4.12
CA ALA A 44 6.94 -40.41 -3.93
C ALA A 44 6.09 -39.55 -4.87
N TYR A 45 6.42 -38.25 -4.98
CA TYR A 45 5.74 -37.32 -5.88
C TYR A 45 5.87 -37.73 -7.35
N LYS A 46 7.06 -38.13 -7.80
CA LYS A 46 7.28 -38.52 -9.20
C LYS A 46 6.41 -39.70 -9.60
N GLU A 47 6.27 -40.70 -8.72
CA GLU A 47 5.41 -41.85 -8.97
C GLU A 47 3.92 -41.46 -8.92
N ALA A 48 3.53 -40.65 -7.93
CA ALA A 48 2.17 -40.12 -7.82
C ALA A 48 1.75 -39.29 -9.04
N CYS A 49 2.63 -38.44 -9.56
CA CYS A 49 2.38 -37.59 -10.72
C CYS A 49 2.29 -38.42 -12.03
N ALA A 50 2.94 -39.58 -12.08
CA ALA A 50 2.86 -40.52 -13.19
C ALA A 50 1.61 -41.43 -13.17
N SER A 51 0.84 -41.41 -12.08
CA SER A 51 -0.43 -42.15 -11.92
C SER A 51 -1.49 -41.65 -12.90
N THR A 52 -2.17 -42.59 -13.56
CA THR A 52 -3.28 -42.32 -14.49
C THR A 52 -4.63 -42.13 -13.78
N THR A 53 -4.69 -42.37 -12.47
CA THR A 53 -5.82 -42.05 -11.60
C THR A 53 -5.42 -40.99 -10.58
N PRO A 54 -6.38 -40.26 -9.97
CA PRO A 54 -6.07 -39.32 -8.89
C PRO A 54 -5.13 -39.95 -7.85
N SER A 55 -4.16 -39.18 -7.37
CA SER A 55 -3.11 -39.65 -6.48
C SER A 55 -2.90 -38.72 -5.29
N LYS A 56 -2.32 -39.27 -4.23
CA LYS A 56 -2.06 -38.56 -2.98
C LYS A 56 -0.66 -38.88 -2.47
N VAL A 57 0.20 -37.89 -2.33
CA VAL A 57 1.45 -37.98 -1.57
C VAL A 57 1.14 -37.69 -0.12
N VAL A 58 1.53 -38.57 0.79
CA VAL A 58 1.26 -38.43 2.22
C VAL A 58 2.56 -38.27 3.00
N VAL A 59 2.66 -37.16 3.73
CA VAL A 59 3.67 -36.93 4.77
C VAL A 59 2.97 -37.00 6.13
N PRO A 60 3.16 -38.10 6.88
CA PRO A 60 2.58 -38.25 8.21
C PRO A 60 3.09 -37.20 9.21
N LYS A 61 2.38 -37.06 10.33
CA LYS A 61 2.81 -36.23 11.45
C LYS A 61 4.24 -36.57 11.88
N GLY A 62 5.03 -35.54 12.15
CA GLY A 62 6.44 -35.65 12.52
C GLY A 62 7.18 -34.37 12.17
N THR A 63 8.40 -34.23 12.65
CA THR A 63 9.31 -33.16 12.24
C THR A 63 10.27 -33.71 11.21
N TYR A 64 10.46 -33.02 10.09
CA TYR A 64 11.34 -33.46 9.01
C TYR A 64 12.21 -32.30 8.58
N ASN A 65 13.50 -32.57 8.35
CA ASN A 65 14.33 -31.59 7.65
C ASN A 65 13.97 -31.66 6.16
N LEU A 66 14.05 -30.53 5.47
CA LEU A 66 13.74 -30.49 4.05
C LEU A 66 14.75 -29.59 3.32
N SER A 67 15.59 -30.22 2.50
CA SER A 67 16.31 -29.53 1.44
C SER A 67 15.34 -29.05 0.35
N PRO A 68 15.72 -28.07 -0.50
CA PRO A 68 14.84 -27.57 -1.55
C PRO A 68 14.33 -28.69 -2.46
N VAL A 69 13.04 -28.62 -2.80
CA VAL A 69 12.37 -29.56 -3.70
C VAL A 69 11.56 -28.82 -4.75
N ASN A 70 11.64 -29.30 -6.00
CA ASN A 70 10.78 -28.85 -7.09
C ASN A 70 9.90 -30.02 -7.56
N PHE A 71 8.59 -29.83 -7.48
CA PHE A 71 7.56 -30.74 -7.92
C PHE A 71 7.06 -30.31 -9.29
N GLU A 72 7.59 -30.97 -10.31
CA GLU A 72 7.34 -30.63 -11.72
C GLU A 72 6.23 -31.51 -12.30
N GLY A 73 5.33 -30.88 -13.05
CA GLY A 73 4.36 -31.55 -13.91
C GLY A 73 4.85 -31.71 -15.36
N PRO A 74 3.94 -32.00 -16.31
CA PRO A 74 2.52 -32.25 -16.10
C PRO A 74 2.28 -33.62 -15.43
N CYS A 75 1.36 -33.66 -14.47
CA CYS A 75 0.85 -34.91 -13.91
C CYS A 75 -0.26 -35.48 -14.78
N LYS A 76 -0.35 -36.82 -14.85
CA LYS A 76 -1.34 -37.51 -15.71
C LYS A 76 -2.78 -37.46 -15.16
N ALA A 77 -2.92 -37.17 -13.87
CA ALA A 77 -4.19 -36.99 -13.17
C ALA A 77 -4.01 -35.97 -12.02
N PRO A 78 -5.09 -35.42 -11.45
CA PRO A 78 -5.02 -34.54 -10.28
C PRO A 78 -4.26 -35.19 -9.11
N ILE A 79 -3.51 -34.37 -8.37
CA ILE A 79 -2.63 -34.81 -7.29
C ILE A 79 -2.88 -34.02 -6.01
N GLU A 80 -2.99 -34.73 -4.89
CA GLU A 80 -3.01 -34.16 -3.55
C GLU A 80 -1.64 -34.34 -2.88
N PHE A 81 -1.00 -33.24 -2.48
CA PHE A 81 0.12 -33.22 -1.56
C PHE A 81 -0.41 -33.00 -0.14
N GLN A 82 -0.58 -34.09 0.61
CA GLN A 82 -1.09 -34.06 1.97
C GLN A 82 0.07 -34.13 2.96
N PHE A 83 0.41 -33.02 3.61
CA PHE A 83 1.43 -33.00 4.65
C PHE A 83 0.85 -32.57 6.01
N GLN A 84 1.04 -33.44 7.00
CA GLN A 84 0.57 -33.26 8.37
C GLN A 84 1.72 -32.98 9.36
N GLY A 85 2.96 -33.01 8.87
CA GLY A 85 4.16 -32.79 9.65
C GLY A 85 4.62 -31.33 9.67
N THR A 86 5.77 -31.12 10.31
CA THR A 86 6.52 -29.87 10.31
C THR A 86 7.77 -30.05 9.45
N PHE A 87 7.88 -29.29 8.37
CA PHE A 87 9.12 -29.17 7.61
C PHE A 87 10.00 -28.09 8.23
N ILE A 88 11.27 -28.41 8.44
CA ILE A 88 12.30 -27.49 8.91
C ILE A 88 13.25 -27.23 7.75
N ALA A 89 13.28 -25.98 7.28
CA ALA A 89 14.24 -25.55 6.29
C ALA A 89 15.67 -25.59 6.86
N ALA A 90 16.64 -25.97 6.03
CA ALA A 90 18.03 -25.86 6.42
C ALA A 90 18.43 -24.39 6.65
N THR A 91 19.39 -24.16 7.55
CA THR A 91 19.91 -22.83 7.89
C THR A 91 21.06 -22.40 6.97
N GLU A 92 21.67 -23.35 6.26
CA GLU A 92 22.72 -23.11 5.28
C GLU A 92 22.22 -22.28 4.10
N LYS A 93 23.12 -21.53 3.46
CA LYS A 93 22.78 -20.79 2.23
C LYS A 93 22.42 -21.75 1.11
N THR A 94 21.38 -21.43 0.36
CA THR A 94 20.98 -22.12 -0.86
C THR A 94 20.97 -21.14 -2.04
N THR A 95 21.22 -21.65 -3.23
CA THR A 95 21.06 -20.92 -4.49
C THR A 95 19.63 -20.99 -5.03
N GLU A 96 18.80 -21.84 -4.44
CA GLU A 96 17.41 -22.01 -4.84
C GLU A 96 16.56 -20.82 -4.38
N GLU A 97 15.64 -20.39 -5.25
CA GLU A 97 14.73 -19.27 -4.96
C GLU A 97 13.59 -19.68 -4.01
N SER A 98 13.36 -20.98 -3.78
CA SER A 98 12.33 -21.48 -2.89
C SER A 98 12.67 -22.85 -2.29
N TRP A 99 12.13 -23.15 -1.11
CA TRP A 99 12.24 -24.47 -0.50
C TRP A 99 11.29 -25.51 -1.12
N VAL A 100 10.06 -25.11 -1.43
CA VAL A 100 9.07 -25.98 -2.06
C VAL A 100 8.47 -25.28 -3.26
N ALA A 101 8.76 -25.79 -4.45
CA ALA A 101 8.15 -25.33 -5.69
C ALA A 101 7.18 -26.38 -6.25
N PHE A 102 6.03 -25.93 -6.72
CA PHE A 102 5.11 -26.69 -7.56
C PHE A 102 5.01 -26.00 -8.91
N SER A 103 5.22 -26.73 -10.01
CA SER A 103 5.32 -26.14 -11.35
C SER A 103 4.58 -26.96 -12.38
N ASN A 104 3.79 -26.30 -13.24
CA ASN A 104 3.12 -26.89 -14.42
C ASN A 104 2.15 -28.05 -14.09
N ILE A 105 1.31 -27.88 -13.06
CA ILE A 105 0.38 -28.92 -12.58
C ILE A 105 -1.07 -28.49 -12.83
N ASN A 106 -1.86 -29.40 -13.40
CA ASN A 106 -3.32 -29.24 -13.52
C ASN A 106 -4.00 -30.05 -12.41
N GLY A 107 -4.75 -29.39 -11.52
CA GLY A 107 -5.44 -30.05 -10.41
C GLY A 107 -4.51 -30.38 -9.23
N LEU A 108 -3.89 -29.37 -8.62
CA LEU A 108 -3.07 -29.53 -7.42
C LEU A 108 -3.89 -29.24 -6.15
N THR A 109 -3.87 -30.16 -5.18
CA THR A 109 -4.35 -29.87 -3.82
C THR A 109 -3.19 -29.98 -2.84
N VAL A 110 -2.95 -28.96 -2.02
CA VAL A 110 -2.01 -29.01 -0.89
C VAL A 110 -2.83 -28.93 0.40
N SER A 111 -2.73 -29.94 1.26
CA SER A 111 -3.59 -30.11 2.43
C SER A 111 -2.86 -30.75 3.61
N GLY A 112 -3.55 -30.95 4.73
CA GLY A 112 -3.10 -31.81 5.82
C GLY A 112 -2.77 -31.10 7.13
N GLY A 113 -2.86 -29.77 7.19
CA GLY A 113 -2.65 -29.04 8.44
C GLY A 113 -1.19 -28.80 8.82
N GLY A 114 -0.24 -29.16 7.95
CA GLY A 114 1.18 -29.12 8.26
C GLY A 114 1.77 -27.71 8.31
N VAL A 115 2.98 -27.63 8.88
CA VAL A 115 3.76 -26.40 9.05
C VAL A 115 5.03 -26.46 8.23
N PHE A 116 5.33 -25.40 7.48
CA PHE A 116 6.66 -25.17 6.93
C PHE A 116 7.36 -24.08 7.73
N ASP A 117 8.42 -24.40 8.45
CA ASP A 117 9.26 -23.45 9.18
C ASP A 117 10.50 -23.09 8.34
N GLY A 118 10.52 -21.85 7.83
CA GLY A 118 11.59 -21.33 6.98
C GLY A 118 12.86 -20.95 7.72
N GLN A 119 12.86 -20.96 9.07
CA GLN A 119 13.98 -20.56 9.91
C GLN A 119 14.50 -19.15 9.59
N GLY A 120 13.58 -18.23 9.27
CA GLY A 120 13.81 -16.85 8.86
C GLY A 120 14.73 -16.01 9.74
N PRO A 121 14.72 -16.10 11.10
CA PRO A 121 15.62 -15.34 11.97
C PRO A 121 17.11 -15.53 11.66
N THR A 122 17.48 -16.63 10.98
CA THR A 122 18.85 -16.87 10.56
C THR A 122 19.31 -15.93 9.44
N ALA A 123 18.37 -15.36 8.66
CA ALA A 123 18.62 -14.53 7.49
C ALA A 123 18.20 -13.06 7.65
N TRP A 124 17.15 -12.76 8.42
CA TRP A 124 16.63 -11.39 8.56
C TRP A 124 17.66 -10.41 9.13
N GLY A 125 17.67 -9.18 8.60
CA GLY A 125 18.54 -8.10 9.08
C GLY A 125 20.04 -8.27 8.76
N LYS A 126 20.44 -9.33 8.06
CA LYS A 126 21.84 -9.64 7.71
C LYS A 126 22.20 -9.32 6.25
N CYS A 127 21.32 -8.64 5.52
CA CYS A 127 21.62 -8.18 4.16
C CYS A 127 22.32 -6.82 4.19
N ASP A 128 23.36 -6.65 3.39
CA ASP A 128 24.07 -5.39 3.25
C ASP A 128 23.16 -4.30 2.71
N LYS A 129 23.23 -3.09 3.30
CA LYS A 129 22.33 -1.94 3.06
C LYS A 129 22.21 -1.48 1.59
N ASN A 130 23.06 -1.97 0.69
CA ASN A 130 23.12 -1.55 -0.72
C ASN A 130 22.75 -2.65 -1.72
N GLU A 131 22.49 -3.87 -1.27
CA GLU A 131 21.99 -4.94 -2.11
C GLU A 131 20.62 -5.38 -1.60
N TYR A 132 19.59 -5.25 -2.45
CA TYR A 132 18.38 -6.08 -2.30
C TYR A 132 18.85 -7.49 -1.93
N CYS A 133 18.29 -8.12 -0.90
CA CYS A 133 18.65 -9.49 -0.47
C CYS A 133 18.44 -10.46 -1.65
N LYS A 134 19.34 -10.44 -2.63
CA LYS A 134 19.25 -11.24 -3.84
C LYS A 134 19.43 -12.67 -3.37
N SER A 135 18.40 -13.49 -3.64
CA SER A 135 18.41 -14.94 -3.43
C SER A 135 18.27 -15.42 -1.99
N LEU A 136 17.29 -14.91 -1.23
CA LEU A 136 16.78 -15.65 -0.07
C LEU A 136 15.65 -16.59 -0.52
N PRO A 137 15.64 -17.87 -0.12
CA PRO A 137 14.61 -18.80 -0.54
C PRO A 137 13.27 -18.45 0.11
N MET A 138 12.23 -18.42 -0.71
CA MET A 138 10.84 -18.37 -0.28
C MET A 138 10.41 -19.74 0.29
N ASN A 139 9.40 -19.79 1.16
CA ASN A 139 8.92 -21.09 1.62
C ASN A 139 8.23 -21.86 0.49
N PHE A 140 7.26 -21.22 -0.17
CA PHE A 140 6.48 -21.84 -1.24
C PHE A 140 6.53 -21.04 -2.54
N ARG A 141 6.59 -21.76 -3.66
CA ARG A 141 6.41 -21.21 -5.00
C ARG A 141 5.42 -22.06 -5.79
N PHE A 142 4.50 -21.39 -6.47
CA PHE A 142 3.52 -21.99 -7.36
C PHE A 142 3.67 -21.37 -8.75
N ASN A 143 4.10 -22.16 -9.72
CA ASN A 143 4.29 -21.71 -11.10
C ASN A 143 3.31 -22.45 -12.01
N PHE A 144 2.51 -21.72 -12.78
CA PHE A 144 1.67 -22.30 -13.85
C PHE A 144 0.76 -23.43 -13.35
N ILE A 145 0.19 -23.28 -12.16
CA ILE A 145 -0.80 -24.20 -11.61
C ILE A 145 -2.17 -23.85 -12.21
N VAL A 146 -2.91 -24.84 -12.70
CA VAL A 146 -4.26 -24.66 -13.24
C VAL A 146 -5.25 -25.49 -12.46
N GLY A 147 -6.15 -24.84 -11.72
CA GLY A 147 -7.13 -25.52 -10.88
C GLY A 147 -6.48 -26.14 -9.65
N GLY A 148 -6.93 -25.73 -8.46
CA GLY A 148 -6.41 -26.33 -7.24
C GLY A 148 -6.76 -25.60 -5.97
N SER A 149 -6.25 -26.12 -4.85
CA SER A 149 -6.34 -25.43 -3.56
C SER A 149 -5.13 -25.67 -2.67
N VAL A 150 -4.83 -24.71 -1.81
CA VAL A 150 -3.89 -24.80 -0.69
C VAL A 150 -4.68 -24.54 0.59
N THR A 151 -4.91 -25.59 1.37
CA THR A 151 -5.89 -25.57 2.46
C THR A 151 -5.28 -25.98 3.79
N ASP A 152 -5.56 -25.20 4.84
CA ASP A 152 -5.14 -25.46 6.23
C ASP A 152 -3.61 -25.51 6.46
N ILE A 153 -2.81 -24.97 5.53
CA ILE A 153 -1.35 -24.99 5.63
C ILE A 153 -0.83 -23.77 6.41
N THR A 154 0.23 -23.99 7.21
CA THR A 154 0.97 -22.91 7.88
C THR A 154 2.34 -22.69 7.24
N SER A 155 2.64 -21.45 6.85
CA SER A 155 3.98 -21.00 6.49
C SER A 155 4.54 -20.11 7.59
N LYS A 156 5.59 -20.57 8.26
CA LYS A 156 6.21 -19.91 9.41
C LYS A 156 7.60 -19.39 9.05
N ASP A 157 7.90 -18.18 9.52
CA ASP A 157 9.21 -17.56 9.52
C ASP A 157 9.98 -17.76 8.20
N SER A 158 9.44 -17.30 7.08
CA SER A 158 10.14 -17.43 5.80
C SER A 158 11.37 -16.51 5.75
N LYS A 159 12.42 -16.92 5.04
CA LYS A 159 13.63 -16.09 4.85
C LYS A 159 13.35 -14.91 3.92
N GLN A 160 12.40 -15.05 3.00
CA GLN A 160 11.88 -13.99 2.11
C GLN A 160 10.34 -14.10 2.07
N PHE A 161 9.73 -14.02 0.90
CA PHE A 161 8.29 -14.19 0.76
C PHE A 161 7.85 -15.57 1.25
N HIS A 162 6.71 -15.63 1.93
CA HIS A 162 6.13 -16.90 2.34
C HIS A 162 5.61 -17.69 1.14
N VAL A 163 4.97 -17.00 0.19
CA VAL A 163 4.39 -17.62 -1.01
C VAL A 163 4.59 -16.71 -2.23
N ASN A 164 5.03 -17.28 -3.35
CA ASN A 164 5.05 -16.62 -4.65
C ASN A 164 4.25 -17.42 -5.69
N LEU A 165 3.23 -16.80 -6.28
CA LEU A 165 2.44 -17.32 -7.40
C LEU A 165 2.88 -16.63 -8.70
N LEU A 166 3.14 -17.42 -9.73
CA LEU A 166 3.43 -16.93 -11.06
C LEU A 166 2.63 -17.74 -12.09
N GLY A 167 1.89 -17.07 -12.98
CA GLY A 167 1.23 -17.75 -14.09
C GLY A 167 0.10 -18.71 -13.69
N CYS A 168 -0.41 -18.62 -12.46
CA CYS A 168 -1.41 -19.56 -11.96
C CYS A 168 -2.83 -19.18 -12.41
N LYS A 169 -3.70 -20.18 -12.50
CA LYS A 169 -5.10 -20.01 -12.88
C LYS A 169 -6.01 -20.83 -11.97
N ASP A 170 -7.05 -20.21 -11.43
CA ASP A 170 -8.09 -20.88 -10.62
C ASP A 170 -7.49 -21.66 -9.42
N LEU A 171 -6.63 -20.99 -8.63
CA LEU A 171 -5.99 -21.55 -7.43
C LEU A 171 -6.46 -20.82 -6.16
N ASP A 172 -7.03 -21.59 -5.23
CA ASP A 172 -7.61 -21.06 -4.00
C ASP A 172 -6.69 -21.32 -2.79
N PHE A 173 -6.43 -20.30 -1.98
CA PHE A 173 -5.80 -20.40 -0.66
C PHE A 173 -6.90 -20.29 0.41
N ILE A 174 -7.09 -21.32 1.22
CA ILE A 174 -8.22 -21.42 2.15
C ILE A 174 -7.71 -21.73 3.55
N ARG A 175 -8.04 -20.89 4.53
CA ARG A 175 -7.56 -21.04 5.92
C ARG A 175 -6.04 -21.19 6.01
N PHE A 176 -5.33 -20.49 5.12
CA PHE A 176 -3.88 -20.46 5.09
C PHE A 176 -3.37 -19.56 6.23
N THR A 177 -2.33 -20.01 6.93
CA THR A 177 -1.74 -19.24 8.03
C THR A 177 -0.31 -18.85 7.70
N ILE A 178 0.01 -17.57 7.80
CA ILE A 178 1.37 -17.03 7.71
C ILE A 178 1.74 -16.38 9.05
N SER A 179 2.90 -16.74 9.57
CA SER A 179 3.43 -16.18 10.82
C SER A 179 4.90 -15.80 10.66
N ALA A 180 5.18 -14.51 10.78
CA ALA A 180 6.50 -13.91 10.97
C ALA A 180 6.33 -12.59 11.77
N PRO A 181 7.38 -12.12 12.47
CA PRO A 181 7.34 -10.87 13.24
C PRO A 181 7.29 -9.64 12.32
N GLY A 182 6.79 -8.50 12.82
CA GLY A 182 6.66 -7.26 12.03
C GLY A 182 7.99 -6.66 11.56
N GLU A 183 9.09 -7.06 12.19
CA GLU A 183 10.45 -6.65 11.89
C GLU A 183 11.14 -7.55 10.84
N SER A 184 10.46 -8.60 10.37
CA SER A 184 10.99 -9.51 9.35
C SER A 184 10.94 -8.88 7.95
N VAL A 185 12.02 -8.19 7.60
CA VAL A 185 12.14 -7.41 6.36
C VAL A 185 11.92 -8.28 5.11
N ASN A 186 11.11 -7.78 4.17
CA ASN A 186 10.81 -8.40 2.86
C ASN A 186 10.19 -9.81 2.93
N THR A 187 9.37 -10.06 3.94
CA THR A 187 8.68 -11.35 4.11
C THR A 187 7.24 -11.33 3.60
N ASP A 188 6.97 -10.75 2.41
CA ASP A 188 5.62 -10.70 1.84
C ASP A 188 4.87 -12.02 2.04
N GLY A 189 3.59 -11.93 2.42
CA GLY A 189 2.76 -13.09 2.69
C GLY A 189 2.51 -13.90 1.42
N ILE A 190 1.53 -13.47 0.62
CA ILE A 190 1.23 -14.08 -0.67
C ILE A 190 1.49 -13.06 -1.77
N HIS A 191 2.54 -13.28 -2.56
CA HIS A 191 2.82 -12.51 -3.77
C HIS A 191 2.16 -13.17 -4.99
N ILE A 192 1.35 -12.42 -5.74
CA ILE A 192 0.59 -12.91 -6.89
C ILE A 192 1.02 -12.14 -8.14
N GLY A 193 1.66 -12.80 -9.09
CA GLY A 193 2.04 -12.22 -10.39
C GLY A 193 1.46 -13.01 -11.55
N ARG A 194 1.01 -12.31 -12.60
CA ARG A 194 0.53 -12.86 -13.88
C ARG A 194 -0.43 -14.04 -13.71
N SER A 195 -1.31 -13.96 -12.73
CA SER A 195 -2.19 -15.05 -12.33
C SER A 195 -3.65 -14.64 -12.42
N SER A 196 -4.55 -15.58 -12.69
CA SER A 196 -5.97 -15.29 -12.90
C SER A 196 -6.90 -16.15 -12.05
N GLY A 197 -8.00 -15.59 -11.53
CA GLY A 197 -8.98 -16.38 -10.78
C GLY A 197 -8.46 -16.87 -9.43
N ILE A 198 -7.52 -16.15 -8.81
CA ILE A 198 -6.92 -16.52 -7.52
C ILE A 198 -7.82 -16.06 -6.38
N LYS A 199 -8.02 -16.94 -5.39
CA LYS A 199 -8.76 -16.59 -4.17
C LYS A 199 -7.90 -16.79 -2.93
N VAL A 200 -7.96 -15.86 -1.99
CA VAL A 200 -7.39 -15.98 -0.65
C VAL A 200 -8.51 -15.78 0.36
N ILE A 201 -8.91 -16.87 1.02
CA ILE A 201 -10.14 -16.97 1.81
C ILE A 201 -9.82 -17.34 3.26
N ASP A 202 -10.44 -16.65 4.21
CA ASP A 202 -10.46 -16.96 5.65
C ASP A 202 -9.06 -17.23 6.23
N SER A 203 -8.07 -16.45 5.79
CA SER A 203 -6.65 -16.66 6.08
C SER A 203 -6.12 -15.65 7.11
N ASN A 204 -5.10 -16.04 7.87
CA ASN A 204 -4.48 -15.17 8.88
C ASN A 204 -2.99 -14.98 8.55
N ILE A 205 -2.58 -13.73 8.33
CA ILE A 205 -1.28 -13.41 7.75
C ILE A 205 -0.58 -12.34 8.60
N LYS A 206 0.58 -12.72 9.15
CA LYS A 206 1.49 -11.86 9.91
C LYS A 206 2.87 -11.88 9.28
N THR A 207 3.39 -10.70 8.96
CA THR A 207 4.62 -10.53 8.18
C THR A 207 5.29 -9.20 8.55
N GLY A 208 6.53 -8.98 8.11
CA GLY A 208 7.16 -7.66 8.11
C GLY A 208 7.00 -6.86 6.81
N ASP A 209 6.29 -7.36 5.80
CA ASP A 209 6.00 -6.65 4.54
C ASP A 209 4.53 -6.83 4.11
N ASP A 210 4.21 -6.77 2.80
CA ASP A 210 2.84 -6.86 2.29
C ASP A 210 2.17 -8.18 2.72
N CYS A 211 0.95 -8.10 3.25
CA CYS A 211 0.11 -9.25 3.60
C CYS A 211 -0.23 -10.06 2.34
N VAL A 212 -0.72 -9.37 1.31
CA VAL A 212 -0.88 -9.88 -0.04
C VAL A 212 -0.40 -8.80 -1.00
N SER A 213 0.50 -9.14 -1.92
CA SER A 213 0.99 -8.22 -2.96
C SER A 213 0.61 -8.73 -4.35
N ILE A 214 0.08 -7.84 -5.20
CA ILE A 214 -0.48 -8.17 -6.52
C ILE A 214 0.37 -7.47 -7.60
N GLY A 215 1.13 -8.24 -8.36
CA GLY A 215 1.98 -7.80 -9.46
C GLY A 215 1.27 -7.74 -10.82
N ASP A 216 2.04 -7.41 -11.86
CA ASP A 216 1.56 -7.23 -13.24
C ASP A 216 0.84 -8.46 -13.79
N GLY A 217 -0.10 -8.24 -14.71
CA GLY A 217 -0.86 -9.30 -15.39
C GLY A 217 -1.85 -10.07 -14.52
N SER A 218 -2.00 -9.71 -13.25
CA SER A 218 -2.92 -10.41 -12.34
C SER A 218 -4.37 -9.99 -12.58
N GLN A 219 -5.28 -10.96 -12.68
CA GLN A 219 -6.67 -10.72 -13.04
C GLN A 219 -7.66 -11.50 -12.16
N GLN A 220 -8.83 -10.94 -11.88
CA GLN A 220 -9.89 -11.64 -11.14
C GLN A 220 -9.40 -12.23 -9.80
N ILE A 221 -8.82 -11.37 -8.96
CA ILE A 221 -8.26 -11.75 -7.66
C ILE A 221 -9.29 -11.45 -6.56
N THR A 222 -9.61 -12.43 -5.72
CA THR A 222 -10.53 -12.26 -4.59
C THR A 222 -9.80 -12.51 -3.27
N ILE A 223 -9.81 -11.53 -2.37
CA ILE A 223 -9.28 -11.65 -1.02
C ILE A 223 -10.43 -11.42 -0.05
N GLN A 224 -10.80 -12.43 0.72
CA GLN A 224 -11.98 -12.38 1.57
C GLN A 224 -11.75 -13.00 2.94
N GLY A 225 -12.25 -12.34 3.99
CA GLY A 225 -12.16 -12.89 5.35
C GLY A 225 -10.73 -12.95 5.89
N VAL A 226 -9.80 -12.18 5.30
CA VAL A 226 -8.38 -12.22 5.68
C VAL A 226 -8.10 -11.28 6.85
N THR A 227 -7.35 -11.78 7.83
CA THR A 227 -6.77 -10.96 8.90
C THR A 227 -5.30 -10.70 8.60
N CYS A 228 -4.95 -9.44 8.33
CA CYS A 228 -3.59 -8.97 8.08
C CYS A 228 -3.06 -8.22 9.31
N GLY A 229 -1.87 -8.55 9.80
CA GLY A 229 -1.25 -7.72 10.83
C GLY A 229 -0.40 -8.43 11.86
N PRO A 230 0.85 -8.00 12.08
CA PRO A 230 1.54 -6.83 11.49
C PRO A 230 1.90 -7.00 10.00
N GLY A 231 2.41 -5.93 9.36
CA GLY A 231 2.84 -5.92 7.95
C GLY A 231 2.52 -4.60 7.22
N HIS A 232 2.53 -4.62 5.88
CA HIS A 232 2.27 -3.45 5.02
C HIS A 232 0.85 -3.37 4.44
N GLY A 233 -0.02 -4.33 4.77
CA GLY A 233 -1.40 -4.39 4.27
C GLY A 233 -1.53 -5.14 2.94
N ILE A 234 -2.62 -4.92 2.22
CA ILE A 234 -2.86 -5.53 0.90
C ILE A 234 -2.53 -4.51 -0.17
N SER A 235 -1.59 -4.86 -1.05
CA SER A 235 -1.00 -3.92 -2.02
C SER A 235 -1.14 -4.39 -3.46
N VAL A 236 -1.67 -3.54 -4.33
CA VAL A 236 -1.55 -3.65 -5.78
C VAL A 236 -0.28 -2.92 -6.23
N GLY A 237 0.65 -3.65 -6.82
CA GLY A 237 1.93 -3.17 -7.33
C GLY A 237 3.14 -3.55 -6.46
N SER A 238 4.31 -2.94 -6.69
CA SER A 238 4.50 -1.71 -7.46
C SER A 238 4.47 -1.93 -8.97
N LEU A 239 3.73 -1.08 -9.70
CA LEU A 239 3.59 -1.16 -11.16
C LEU A 239 4.27 0.02 -11.87
N GLY A 240 4.58 -0.17 -13.14
CA GLY A 240 5.18 0.79 -14.05
C GLY A 240 6.70 0.81 -14.06
N LYS A 241 7.37 -0.09 -13.34
CA LYS A 241 8.84 -0.12 -13.26
C LYS A 241 9.46 -0.74 -14.51
N TYR A 242 8.83 -1.79 -15.04
CA TYR A 242 9.35 -2.57 -16.16
C TYR A 242 8.60 -2.28 -17.45
N LYS A 243 9.28 -2.51 -18.58
CA LYS A 243 8.64 -2.47 -19.90
C LYS A 243 7.68 -3.65 -20.02
N ASN A 244 6.57 -3.44 -20.72
CA ASN A 244 5.60 -4.48 -21.06
C ASN A 244 4.95 -5.16 -19.84
N GLU A 245 4.79 -4.44 -18.73
CA GLU A 245 3.94 -4.92 -17.64
C GLU A 245 2.49 -5.06 -18.14
N GLU A 246 1.88 -6.20 -17.85
CA GLU A 246 0.48 -6.47 -18.19
C GLU A 246 -0.48 -5.81 -17.20
N ALA A 247 -1.70 -5.54 -17.65
CA ALA A 247 -2.72 -4.89 -16.83
C ALA A 247 -3.10 -5.71 -15.59
N VAL A 248 -3.39 -5.02 -14.49
CA VAL A 248 -4.03 -5.63 -13.31
C VAL A 248 -5.51 -5.26 -13.33
N VAL A 249 -6.39 -6.26 -13.35
CA VAL A 249 -7.83 -6.07 -13.57
C VAL A 249 -8.67 -6.92 -12.62
N GLY A 250 -9.69 -6.36 -11.99
CA GLY A 250 -10.66 -7.14 -11.23
C GLY A 250 -10.07 -7.66 -9.92
N VAL A 251 -9.74 -6.76 -9.00
CA VAL A 251 -9.30 -7.12 -7.64
C VAL A 251 -10.40 -6.78 -6.66
N THR A 252 -10.88 -7.77 -5.92
CA THR A 252 -11.87 -7.60 -4.85
C THR A 252 -11.26 -7.98 -3.51
N VAL A 253 -11.22 -7.04 -2.57
CA VAL A 253 -10.83 -7.26 -1.18
C VAL A 253 -12.05 -6.97 -0.31
N ARG A 254 -12.56 -7.96 0.43
CA ARG A 254 -13.76 -7.77 1.24
C ARG A 254 -13.78 -8.50 2.56
N HIS A 255 -14.48 -7.95 3.55
CA HIS A 255 -14.60 -8.56 4.88
C HIS A 255 -13.24 -8.84 5.55
N CYS A 256 -12.24 -7.99 5.32
CA CYS A 256 -10.89 -8.16 5.86
C CYS A 256 -10.64 -7.27 7.07
N THR A 257 -9.76 -7.72 7.95
CA THR A 257 -9.32 -6.96 9.13
C THR A 257 -7.83 -6.68 9.06
N PHE A 258 -7.43 -5.44 9.28
CA PHE A 258 -6.05 -4.99 9.30
C PHE A 258 -5.68 -4.53 10.71
N THR A 259 -4.61 -5.07 11.30
CA THR A 259 -4.21 -4.74 12.67
C THR A 259 -2.74 -4.38 12.75
N GLY A 260 -2.43 -3.15 13.15
CA GLY A 260 -1.04 -2.70 13.31
C GLY A 260 -0.21 -2.75 12.03
N THR A 261 -0.85 -2.67 10.86
CA THR A 261 -0.17 -2.62 9.56
C THR A 261 0.21 -1.18 9.19
N SER A 262 1.25 -0.99 8.38
CA SER A 262 1.64 0.34 7.91
C SER A 262 0.65 0.93 6.91
N ASN A 263 -0.08 0.08 6.17
CA ASN A 263 -1.19 0.48 5.31
C ASN A 263 -2.34 -0.52 5.42
N GLY A 264 -3.54 -0.10 5.03
CA GLY A 264 -4.68 -1.00 4.86
C GLY A 264 -4.67 -1.56 3.45
N VAL A 265 -5.46 -0.94 2.57
CA VAL A 265 -5.46 -1.24 1.13
C VAL A 265 -4.67 -0.17 0.37
N ARG A 266 -3.79 -0.61 -0.53
CA ARG A 266 -2.82 0.25 -1.21
C ARG A 266 -2.73 -0.05 -2.70
N ILE A 267 -2.72 0.97 -3.55
CA ILE A 267 -2.29 0.88 -4.96
C ILE A 267 -1.01 1.71 -5.10
N LYS A 268 0.09 1.11 -5.57
CA LYS A 268 1.41 1.77 -5.68
C LYS A 268 1.95 1.71 -7.11
N THR A 269 2.23 2.86 -7.72
CA THR A 269 2.83 2.94 -9.07
C THR A 269 4.04 3.88 -9.08
N TRP A 270 5.05 3.53 -9.87
CA TRP A 270 6.29 4.31 -9.97
C TRP A 270 6.06 5.64 -10.70
N PRO A 271 6.74 6.73 -10.29
CA PRO A 271 6.91 7.90 -11.15
C PRO A 271 7.86 7.56 -12.31
N ALA A 272 7.86 8.38 -13.36
CA ALA A 272 8.62 8.13 -14.59
C ALA A 272 8.37 6.73 -15.21
N SER A 273 7.19 6.17 -14.98
CA SER A 273 6.91 4.78 -15.33
C SER A 273 6.79 4.56 -16.83
N TYR A 274 6.91 3.29 -17.21
CA TYR A 274 6.32 2.79 -18.45
C TYR A 274 4.79 2.85 -18.39
N GLU A 275 4.16 2.71 -19.56
CA GLU A 275 2.70 2.65 -19.67
C GLU A 275 2.18 1.33 -19.08
N GLY A 276 1.00 1.39 -18.46
CA GLY A 276 0.34 0.25 -17.84
C GLY A 276 -1.05 0.65 -17.35
N SER A 277 -1.82 -0.30 -16.82
CA SER A 277 -3.16 -0.02 -16.30
C SER A 277 -3.56 -0.87 -15.11
N VAL A 278 -4.30 -0.25 -14.20
CA VAL A 278 -4.96 -0.85 -13.05
C VAL A 278 -6.44 -0.48 -13.12
N SER A 279 -7.33 -1.46 -13.16
CA SER A 279 -8.75 -1.19 -13.24
C SER A 279 -9.63 -2.19 -12.53
N ASP A 280 -10.86 -1.78 -12.23
CA ASP A 280 -11.87 -2.66 -11.61
C ASP A 280 -11.41 -3.18 -10.24
N MET A 281 -11.25 -2.25 -9.29
CA MET A 281 -10.74 -2.50 -7.95
C MET A 281 -11.86 -2.24 -6.94
N HIS A 282 -12.15 -3.21 -6.07
CA HIS A 282 -13.20 -3.13 -5.07
C HIS A 282 -12.63 -3.46 -3.68
N PHE A 283 -12.60 -2.46 -2.81
CA PHE A 283 -12.15 -2.58 -1.43
C PHE A 283 -13.33 -2.30 -0.49
N GLU A 284 -13.94 -3.37 0.04
CA GLU A 284 -15.27 -3.31 0.66
C GLU A 284 -15.29 -3.93 2.05
N ASP A 285 -16.07 -3.38 2.98
CA ASP A 285 -16.33 -3.99 4.30
C ASP A 285 -15.04 -4.28 5.09
N LEU A 286 -14.19 -3.26 5.24
CA LEU A 286 -12.85 -3.40 5.83
C LEU A 286 -12.80 -2.83 7.25
N ILE A 287 -12.14 -3.55 8.15
CA ILE A 287 -11.90 -3.13 9.53
C ILE A 287 -10.43 -2.77 9.70
N MET A 288 -10.17 -1.56 10.18
CA MET A 288 -8.84 -1.01 10.40
C MET A 288 -8.60 -0.86 11.90
N ASN A 289 -7.55 -1.48 12.42
CA ASN A 289 -7.16 -1.38 13.83
C ASN A 289 -5.74 -0.83 13.92
N ASN A 290 -5.61 0.45 14.25
CA ASN A 290 -4.32 1.13 14.42
C ASN A 290 -3.42 1.03 13.16
N VAL A 291 -4.01 1.29 12.00
CA VAL A 291 -3.34 1.15 10.69
C VAL A 291 -2.72 2.48 10.26
N GLY A 292 -1.50 2.47 9.69
CA GLY A 292 -0.79 3.70 9.31
C GLY A 292 -1.53 4.54 8.27
N ASN A 293 -1.65 4.03 7.04
CA ASN A 293 -2.46 4.60 5.95
C ASN A 293 -3.56 3.61 5.54
N PRO A 294 -4.75 3.66 6.17
CA PRO A 294 -5.86 2.75 5.88
C PRO A 294 -6.24 2.65 4.40
N VAL A 295 -6.36 3.80 3.71
CA VAL A 295 -6.77 3.88 2.29
C VAL A 295 -5.72 4.66 1.52
N LEU A 296 -5.04 4.01 0.56
CA LEU A 296 -3.91 4.60 -0.14
C LEU A 296 -3.90 4.33 -1.66
N ILE A 297 -3.83 5.40 -2.45
CA ILE A 297 -3.32 5.37 -3.82
C ILE A 297 -2.04 6.22 -3.85
N ASP A 298 -0.93 5.66 -4.29
CA ASP A 298 0.36 6.31 -4.39
C ASP A 298 0.97 6.12 -5.79
N GLN A 299 0.74 7.09 -6.68
CA GLN A 299 1.37 7.13 -8.00
C GLN A 299 2.72 7.87 -8.01
N ALA A 300 3.30 8.12 -6.83
CA ALA A 300 4.63 8.68 -6.64
C ALA A 300 5.52 7.72 -5.84
N TYR A 301 5.23 6.42 -5.88
CA TYR A 301 5.92 5.41 -5.09
C TYR A 301 7.40 5.36 -5.45
N CYS A 302 8.24 5.74 -4.48
CA CYS A 302 9.67 5.97 -4.67
C CYS A 302 10.47 5.34 -3.52
N PRO A 303 10.56 4.00 -3.46
CA PRO A 303 11.30 3.34 -2.39
C PRO A 303 12.77 3.79 -2.43
N TRP A 304 13.31 4.09 -1.25
CA TRP A 304 14.69 4.55 -1.06
C TRP A 304 15.08 5.83 -1.82
N ASN A 305 14.10 6.63 -2.26
CA ASN A 305 14.30 7.80 -3.12
C ASN A 305 15.04 7.48 -4.44
N GLN A 306 15.02 6.22 -4.89
CA GLN A 306 15.67 5.76 -6.11
C GLN A 306 14.73 5.84 -7.32
N CYS A 307 14.18 7.02 -7.58
CA CYS A 307 13.26 7.26 -8.70
C CYS A 307 13.37 8.69 -9.24
N ASN A 308 12.79 8.95 -10.42
CA ASN A 308 12.64 10.30 -10.95
C ASN A 308 11.24 10.86 -10.64
N ALA A 309 11.05 11.36 -9.41
CA ALA A 309 9.77 11.88 -8.93
C ALA A 309 9.26 13.13 -9.68
N LYS A 310 10.09 13.79 -10.50
CA LYS A 310 9.68 14.96 -11.29
C LYS A 310 8.79 14.58 -12.49
N VAL A 311 8.89 13.33 -12.94
CA VAL A 311 8.11 12.83 -14.07
C VAL A 311 6.92 12.03 -13.51
N PRO A 312 5.68 12.40 -13.86
CA PRO A 312 4.51 11.71 -13.35
C PRO A 312 4.44 10.25 -13.81
N SER A 313 3.74 9.41 -13.04
CA SER A 313 3.42 8.03 -13.45
C SER A 313 2.55 8.03 -14.71
N LYS A 314 2.83 7.10 -15.62
CA LYS A 314 2.06 6.79 -16.82
C LYS A 314 1.09 5.61 -16.66
N VAL A 315 1.06 4.99 -15.48
CA VAL A 315 0.09 3.92 -15.19
C VAL A 315 -1.29 4.53 -15.02
N LYS A 316 -2.27 4.08 -15.81
CA LYS A 316 -3.66 4.52 -15.72
C LYS A 316 -4.37 3.77 -14.59
N ILE A 317 -5.04 4.49 -13.70
CA ILE A 317 -5.86 3.91 -12.63
C ILE A 317 -7.33 4.31 -12.86
N SER A 318 -8.22 3.33 -13.00
CA SER A 318 -9.63 3.59 -13.29
C SER A 318 -10.61 2.61 -12.65
N GLY A 319 -11.73 3.09 -12.11
CA GLY A 319 -12.76 2.21 -11.52
C GLY A 319 -12.26 1.61 -10.22
N VAL A 320 -12.11 2.45 -9.19
CA VAL A 320 -11.64 2.03 -7.86
C VAL A 320 -12.67 2.42 -6.83
N THR A 321 -13.20 1.43 -6.12
CA THR A 321 -14.21 1.63 -5.07
C THR A 321 -13.59 1.35 -3.71
N PHE A 322 -13.71 2.30 -2.79
CA PHE A 322 -13.48 2.09 -1.36
C PHE A 322 -14.81 2.27 -0.63
N LYS A 323 -15.32 1.19 -0.02
CA LYS A 323 -16.66 1.16 0.55
C LYS A 323 -16.71 0.52 1.93
N ASN A 324 -17.45 1.12 2.86
CA ASN A 324 -17.67 0.59 4.21
C ASN A 324 -16.35 0.24 4.92
N ILE A 325 -15.44 1.22 5.01
CA ILE A 325 -14.13 1.07 5.66
C ILE A 325 -14.17 1.80 6.99
N LYS A 326 -13.99 1.08 8.09
CA LYS A 326 -14.15 1.62 9.45
C LYS A 326 -13.02 1.25 10.39
N GLY A 327 -12.84 2.06 11.43
CA GLY A 327 -11.94 1.76 12.55
C GLY A 327 -10.96 2.88 12.84
N THR A 328 -9.68 2.57 13.04
CA THR A 328 -8.68 3.51 13.54
C THR A 328 -7.41 3.58 12.68
N SER A 329 -6.89 4.80 12.57
CA SER A 329 -5.63 5.15 11.91
C SER A 329 -4.58 5.52 12.94
N SER A 330 -3.36 5.02 12.77
CA SER A 330 -2.19 5.37 13.60
C SER A 330 -1.42 6.58 13.06
N THR A 331 -1.72 7.07 11.86
CA THR A 331 -1.25 8.37 11.35
C THR A 331 -2.40 9.34 11.07
N PRO A 332 -2.16 10.67 11.06
CA PRO A 332 -3.21 11.64 10.79
C PRO A 332 -3.88 11.48 9.42
N ILE A 333 -3.12 11.10 8.38
CA ILE A 333 -3.64 10.94 7.03
C ILE A 333 -4.23 9.53 6.88
N ALA A 334 -5.53 9.40 7.11
CA ALA A 334 -6.21 8.11 7.05
C ALA A 334 -6.61 7.71 5.61
N VAL A 335 -6.88 8.70 4.76
CA VAL A 335 -7.21 8.53 3.34
C VAL A 335 -6.24 9.35 2.51
N LYS A 336 -5.45 8.70 1.65
CA LYS A 336 -4.52 9.37 0.76
C LYS A 336 -4.69 8.89 -0.68
N LEU A 337 -5.18 9.77 -1.56
CA LEU A 337 -5.35 9.48 -2.99
C LEU A 337 -4.39 10.36 -3.81
N ALA A 338 -3.12 9.96 -3.88
CA ALA A 338 -2.07 10.67 -4.59
C ALA A 338 -1.95 10.19 -6.04
N CYS A 339 -2.88 10.63 -6.89
CA CYS A 339 -2.91 10.27 -8.31
C CYS A 339 -1.95 11.13 -9.15
N SER A 340 -1.58 10.59 -10.31
CA SER A 340 -0.63 11.18 -11.26
C SER A 340 -1.20 12.46 -11.88
N SER A 341 -0.36 13.49 -12.00
CA SER A 341 -0.75 14.72 -12.73
C SER A 341 -0.77 14.52 -14.25
N GLY A 342 -0.01 13.54 -14.77
CA GLY A 342 -0.02 13.19 -16.19
C GLY A 342 -1.17 12.27 -16.57
N PHE A 343 -1.61 11.42 -15.64
CA PHE A 343 -2.71 10.48 -15.81
C PHE A 343 -3.59 10.44 -14.54
N PRO A 344 -4.44 11.47 -14.32
CA PRO A 344 -5.35 11.53 -13.17
C PRO A 344 -6.19 10.26 -13.02
N CYS A 345 -6.48 9.84 -11.78
CA CYS A 345 -7.32 8.67 -11.54
C CYS A 345 -8.77 8.94 -11.99
N GLN A 346 -9.42 7.93 -12.57
CA GLN A 346 -10.78 8.04 -13.11
C GLN A 346 -11.74 7.09 -12.39
N GLY A 347 -12.99 7.50 -12.17
CA GLY A 347 -14.01 6.63 -11.57
C GLY A 347 -13.61 6.09 -10.19
N VAL A 348 -13.03 6.94 -9.34
CA VAL A 348 -12.76 6.59 -7.93
C VAL A 348 -14.02 6.87 -7.11
N GLU A 349 -14.44 5.93 -6.27
CA GLU A 349 -15.57 6.07 -5.35
C GLU A 349 -15.11 5.92 -3.90
N LEU A 350 -15.58 6.82 -3.04
CA LEU A 350 -15.47 6.74 -1.58
C LEU A 350 -16.88 6.67 -1.01
N ALA A 351 -17.23 5.58 -0.35
CA ALA A 351 -18.54 5.37 0.24
C ALA A 351 -18.42 4.84 1.67
N ASP A 352 -19.12 5.45 2.63
CA ASP A 352 -19.19 4.95 4.01
C ASP A 352 -17.80 4.71 4.66
N ILE A 353 -16.97 5.75 4.69
CA ILE A 353 -15.66 5.73 5.35
C ILE A 353 -15.81 6.30 6.77
N ASP A 354 -15.41 5.56 7.79
CA ASP A 354 -15.41 5.98 9.21
C ASP A 354 -14.12 5.57 9.94
N LEU A 355 -13.07 6.37 9.76
CA LEU A 355 -11.75 6.20 10.31
C LEU A 355 -11.45 7.29 11.34
N LYS A 356 -11.01 6.88 12.53
CA LYS A 356 -10.63 7.78 13.63
C LYS A 356 -9.13 7.76 13.83
N TYR A 357 -8.54 8.92 14.02
CA TYR A 357 -7.14 9.01 14.40
C TYR A 357 -6.98 8.72 15.89
N THR A 358 -5.98 7.91 16.26
CA THR A 358 -5.71 7.54 17.67
C THR A 358 -4.44 8.18 18.24
N GLY A 359 -3.68 8.94 17.45
CA GLY A 359 -2.49 9.65 17.94
C GLY A 359 -2.81 11.04 18.51
N LYS A 360 -1.76 11.82 18.80
CA LYS A 360 -1.83 13.15 19.45
C LYS A 360 -1.45 14.31 18.52
N GLU A 361 -0.90 14.00 17.36
CA GLU A 361 -0.30 14.91 16.38
C GLU A 361 -1.35 15.73 15.61
N ALA A 362 -2.60 15.28 15.63
CA ALA A 362 -3.73 15.94 14.99
C ALA A 362 -5.00 15.69 15.82
N PRO A 363 -5.98 16.61 15.78
CA PRO A 363 -7.23 16.44 16.51
C PRO A 363 -8.15 15.36 15.94
N ALA A 364 -7.97 14.97 14.66
CA ALA A 364 -8.78 13.98 13.97
C ALA A 364 -8.02 13.38 12.77
N ALA A 365 -8.60 12.32 12.18
CA ALA A 365 -8.15 11.79 10.91
C ALA A 365 -8.38 12.80 9.78
N LEU A 366 -7.59 12.72 8.72
CA LEU A 366 -7.60 13.61 7.56
C LEU A 366 -7.60 12.83 6.25
N SER A 367 -8.15 13.46 5.21
CA SER A 367 -8.05 13.01 3.82
C SER A 367 -7.11 13.92 3.02
N GLN A 368 -6.26 13.34 2.18
CA GLN A 368 -5.35 14.07 1.28
C GLN A 368 -5.49 13.52 -0.14
N CYS A 369 -5.75 14.37 -1.13
CA CYS A 369 -5.88 13.94 -2.52
C CYS A 369 -5.21 14.88 -3.52
N SER A 370 -4.75 14.30 -4.62
CA SER A 370 -4.21 15.02 -5.77
C SER A 370 -4.62 14.34 -7.07
N ASN A 371 -5.02 15.13 -8.07
CA ASN A 371 -5.35 14.65 -9.42
C ASN A 371 -6.44 13.55 -9.43
N VAL A 372 -7.45 13.71 -8.59
CA VAL A 372 -8.62 12.82 -8.52
C VAL A 372 -9.84 13.61 -8.07
N GLN A 373 -11.00 13.23 -8.57
CA GLN A 373 -12.30 13.74 -8.13
C GLN A 373 -13.15 12.53 -7.75
N PRO A 374 -13.07 12.05 -6.50
CA PRO A 374 -13.82 10.87 -6.10
C PRO A 374 -15.31 11.18 -6.07
N LYS A 375 -16.12 10.21 -6.50
CA LYS A 375 -17.55 10.21 -6.20
C LYS A 375 -17.70 9.85 -4.72
N VAL A 376 -18.41 10.68 -3.98
CA VAL A 376 -18.56 10.53 -2.53
C VAL A 376 -20.00 10.21 -2.20
N SER A 377 -20.23 9.21 -1.35
CA SER A 377 -21.57 8.88 -0.86
C SER A 377 -21.54 8.35 0.57
N GLY A 378 -22.70 8.37 1.24
CA GLY A 378 -22.80 7.85 2.61
C GLY A 378 -22.00 8.64 3.63
N ARG A 379 -21.59 7.97 4.71
CA ARG A 379 -20.84 8.60 5.81
C ARG A 379 -19.38 8.83 5.40
N MET A 380 -18.85 10.02 5.72
CA MET A 380 -17.44 10.35 5.50
C MET A 380 -16.80 10.97 6.74
N ASN A 381 -16.01 10.15 7.43
CA ASN A 381 -15.10 10.54 8.50
C ASN A 381 -13.78 9.80 8.25
N PRO A 382 -12.67 10.46 7.92
CA PRO A 382 -12.53 11.90 7.70
C PRO A 382 -13.39 12.43 6.53
N PRO A 383 -13.65 13.75 6.47
CA PRO A 383 -14.28 14.36 5.31
C PRO A 383 -13.56 13.96 4.02
N ALA A 384 -14.34 13.61 2.99
CA ALA A 384 -13.79 13.22 1.70
C ALA A 384 -12.98 14.36 1.08
N CYS A 385 -12.07 14.01 0.17
CA CYS A 385 -11.50 14.97 -0.75
C CYS A 385 -12.56 15.41 -1.76
N THR A 386 -13.42 16.34 -1.39
CA THR A 386 -14.23 17.06 -2.38
C THR A 386 -13.28 17.85 -3.27
N ALA A 387 -13.59 17.91 -4.58
CA ALA A 387 -12.80 18.52 -5.66
C ALA A 387 -11.93 19.72 -5.20
N PRO A 388 -10.73 19.85 -5.79
CA PRO A 388 -9.52 20.25 -5.10
C PRO A 388 -9.73 21.47 -4.20
N LEU A 389 -9.18 21.44 -2.97
CA LEU A 389 -8.47 22.64 -2.53
C LEU A 389 -7.54 22.95 -3.70
N ALA A 390 -7.89 23.98 -4.48
CA ALA A 390 -7.19 24.36 -5.69
C ALA A 390 -5.70 24.15 -5.42
N GLN A 391 -5.01 23.45 -6.32
CA GLN A 391 -3.56 23.58 -6.38
C GLN A 391 -3.30 25.08 -6.20
N PHE A 392 -2.73 25.48 -5.06
CA PHE A 392 -2.40 26.87 -4.81
C PHE A 392 -1.21 27.14 -5.71
N ASN A 393 -1.55 27.38 -6.97
CA ASN A 393 -0.66 27.78 -8.02
C ASN A 393 -0.37 29.25 -7.70
N CYS A 394 0.85 29.56 -7.26
CA CYS A 394 1.31 30.94 -7.01
C CYS A 394 1.07 31.88 -8.22
N SER A 395 0.74 31.34 -9.40
CA SER A 395 0.39 32.06 -10.61
C SER A 395 -1.09 32.49 -10.71
N ARG A 396 -2.02 31.96 -9.89
CA ARG A 396 -3.47 32.26 -9.98
C ARG A 396 -4.04 33.08 -8.82
N LEU A 397 -3.21 33.64 -7.96
CA LEU A 397 -3.63 34.58 -6.91
C LEU A 397 -3.80 36.03 -7.43
N LYS A 398 -4.16 36.21 -8.70
CA LYS A 398 -4.31 37.54 -9.32
C LYS A 398 -5.74 38.03 -9.52
N THR A 399 -6.80 37.34 -9.08
CA THR A 399 -8.15 37.78 -9.52
C THR A 399 -9.36 37.65 -8.59
N ARG A 400 -9.28 37.15 -7.34
CA ARG A 400 -10.47 37.14 -6.44
C ARG A 400 -10.25 37.53 -4.97
N LEU A 401 -9.14 38.17 -4.66
CA LEU A 401 -8.91 38.92 -3.42
C LEU A 401 -8.54 40.39 -3.71
N TYR A 402 -9.06 40.91 -4.83
CA TYR A 402 -8.95 42.33 -5.20
C TYR A 402 -9.95 43.24 -4.45
N ALA A 403 -10.77 42.68 -3.56
CA ALA A 403 -11.53 43.46 -2.61
C ALA A 403 -10.84 43.37 -1.23
N SER A 404 -10.17 44.47 -0.87
CA SER A 404 -9.94 44.89 0.53
C SER A 404 -8.65 44.47 1.25
N ALA A 405 -7.50 44.35 0.56
CA ALA A 405 -6.20 44.47 1.23
C ALA A 405 -5.11 45.05 0.31
N ILE A 406 -5.33 46.27 -0.20
CA ILE A 406 -4.25 47.09 -0.77
C ILE A 406 -3.41 47.59 0.41
N VAL A 407 -2.25 46.96 0.63
CA VAL A 407 -1.17 47.58 1.41
C VAL A 407 -0.41 48.41 0.41
N ALA A 408 -0.76 49.70 0.29
CA ALA A 408 0.01 50.64 -0.50
C ALA A 408 1.18 51.10 0.39
N THR A 409 2.37 50.55 0.18
CA THR A 409 3.60 51.23 0.58
C THR A 409 3.73 52.43 -0.34
N GLY A 410 3.74 53.63 0.26
CA GLY A 410 3.76 54.89 -0.47
C GLY A 410 5.07 55.11 -1.20
N THR A 411 5.20 54.56 -2.40
CA THR A 411 6.01 55.09 -3.50
C THR A 411 5.30 54.79 -4.81
N VAL A 412 5.09 55.84 -5.59
CA VAL A 412 4.36 55.85 -6.85
C VAL A 412 5.17 55.10 -7.92
N GLU A 413 4.45 54.35 -8.76
CA GLU A 413 4.86 53.59 -9.97
C GLU A 413 5.35 52.14 -9.77
N PHE A 414 4.66 51.22 -10.49
CA PHE A 414 4.79 49.75 -10.63
C PHE A 414 3.95 48.87 -9.67
N PRO A 415 3.21 47.86 -10.19
CA PRO A 415 2.44 46.94 -9.35
C PRO A 415 3.38 45.96 -8.62
N GLU A 416 3.65 46.24 -7.35
CA GLU A 416 4.47 45.41 -6.48
C GLU A 416 3.90 43.97 -6.37
N SER A 417 4.70 42.95 -6.69
CA SER A 417 4.34 41.54 -6.50
C SER A 417 4.49 41.16 -5.03
N LEU A 418 3.43 41.38 -4.25
CA LEU A 418 3.41 41.09 -2.82
C LEU A 418 2.84 39.67 -2.59
N VAL A 419 3.65 38.76 -2.06
CA VAL A 419 3.17 37.44 -1.61
C VAL A 419 2.72 37.56 -0.15
N LYS A 420 1.56 36.99 0.16
CA LYS A 420 0.99 36.93 1.51
C LYS A 420 0.58 35.49 1.83
N ASP A 421 0.89 35.03 3.05
CA ASP A 421 0.49 33.72 3.54
C ASP A 421 -0.06 33.79 4.98
N PHE A 422 -1.12 33.03 5.27
CA PHE A 422 -1.75 33.01 6.60
C PHE A 422 -1.08 31.98 7.50
N HIS A 423 -0.95 32.29 8.78
CA HIS A 423 -0.42 31.33 9.74
C HIS A 423 -1.38 30.13 9.87
N PRO A 424 -0.87 28.88 9.82
CA PRO A 424 -1.69 27.67 9.72
C PRO A 424 -2.60 27.43 10.93
N SER A 425 -2.21 27.95 12.11
CA SER A 425 -2.93 27.76 13.37
C SER A 425 -3.41 29.06 14.03
N ASP A 426 -3.12 30.23 13.44
CA ASP A 426 -3.49 31.55 14.00
C ASP A 426 -3.98 32.44 12.86
N ILE A 427 -5.29 32.40 12.62
CA ILE A 427 -5.92 33.09 11.48
C ILE A 427 -5.73 34.62 11.52
N TYR A 428 -5.36 35.17 12.67
CA TYR A 428 -5.09 36.60 12.83
C TYR A 428 -3.67 36.99 12.40
N ARG A 429 -2.83 36.05 11.96
CA ARG A 429 -1.45 36.35 11.52
C ARG A 429 -1.28 36.11 10.03
N ILE A 430 -0.63 37.07 9.39
CA ILE A 430 -0.19 36.94 8.00
C ILE A 430 1.30 37.23 7.89
N ALA A 431 2.00 36.46 7.07
CA ALA A 431 3.34 36.80 6.62
C ALA A 431 3.24 37.45 5.25
N SER A 432 4.09 38.44 4.98
CA SER A 432 4.23 39.05 3.65
C SER A 432 5.70 39.26 3.29
N CYS A 433 5.97 39.29 2.00
CA CYS A 433 7.27 39.67 1.45
C CYS A 433 7.07 40.37 0.09
N GLY A 434 8.12 41.02 -0.42
CA GLY A 434 8.05 41.78 -1.66
C GLY A 434 9.43 42.15 -2.21
N MET A 435 9.51 43.26 -2.94
CA MET A 435 10.75 43.76 -3.58
C MET A 435 11.85 44.22 -2.59
N ASP A 436 11.68 43.98 -1.28
CA ASP A 436 12.72 44.15 -0.28
C ASP A 436 13.27 42.80 0.17
N ASN A 437 14.36 42.82 0.93
CA ASN A 437 15.04 41.61 1.37
C ASN A 437 14.47 41.04 2.69
N THR A 438 13.22 41.40 3.02
CA THR A 438 12.61 41.12 4.32
C THR A 438 11.37 40.24 4.25
N VAL A 439 11.12 39.53 5.33
CA VAL A 439 9.82 38.93 5.64
C VAL A 439 9.21 39.73 6.78
N LYS A 440 7.93 40.09 6.62
CA LYS A 440 7.14 40.84 7.60
C LYS A 440 6.00 39.97 8.09
N ILE A 441 5.72 39.98 9.39
CA ILE A 441 4.54 39.34 9.97
C ILE A 441 3.61 40.44 10.48
N TRP A 442 2.32 40.31 10.22
CA TRP A 442 1.30 41.28 10.61
C TRP A 442 0.27 40.61 11.51
N SER A 443 -0.23 41.36 12.49
CA SER A 443 -1.40 40.98 13.27
C SER A 443 -2.64 41.66 12.68
N MET A 444 -3.64 40.86 12.37
CA MET A 444 -4.95 41.25 11.87
C MET A 444 -6.00 41.23 12.98
N LYS A 445 -5.63 40.92 14.22
CA LYS A 445 -6.59 40.69 15.33
C LYS A 445 -7.53 41.88 15.54
N GLU A 446 -7.00 43.10 15.51
CA GLU A 446 -7.77 44.34 15.67
C GLU A 446 -8.58 44.73 14.42
N PHE A 447 -8.26 44.13 13.27
CA PHE A 447 -8.86 44.42 11.97
C PHE A 447 -9.78 43.30 11.48
N TRP A 448 -9.87 42.19 12.22
CA TRP A 448 -10.68 41.04 11.87
C TRP A 448 -12.17 41.33 11.71
N PRO A 449 -12.80 42.23 12.50
CA PRO A 449 -14.20 42.60 12.27
C PRO A 449 -14.46 43.17 10.86
N TYR A 450 -13.45 43.79 10.23
CA TYR A 450 -13.55 44.26 8.85
C TYR A 450 -13.41 43.11 7.87
N VAL A 451 -12.56 42.11 8.15
CA VAL A 451 -12.51 40.87 7.36
C VAL A 451 -13.86 40.16 7.39
N GLU A 452 -14.48 40.04 8.57
CA GLU A 452 -15.82 39.45 8.72
C GLU A 452 -16.89 40.26 7.97
N LYS A 453 -16.85 41.59 8.08
CA LYS A 453 -17.74 42.49 7.34
C LYS A 453 -17.60 42.37 5.83
N SER A 454 -16.41 42.00 5.33
CA SER A 454 -16.19 41.85 3.88
C SER A 454 -17.01 40.70 3.27
N PHE A 455 -17.28 39.63 4.02
CA PHE A 455 -18.06 38.48 3.54
C PHE A 455 -19.55 38.80 3.34
N THR A 456 -20.04 39.85 3.99
CA THR A 456 -21.45 40.27 3.96
C THR A 456 -21.65 41.63 3.30
N TRP A 457 -20.59 42.20 2.71
CA TRP A 457 -20.63 43.52 2.08
C TRP A 457 -21.33 43.48 0.72
N THR A 458 -22.33 44.36 0.54
CA THR A 458 -23.17 44.40 -0.66
C THR A 458 -23.13 45.73 -1.43
N ASP A 459 -22.47 46.77 -0.89
CA ASP A 459 -22.29 48.07 -1.58
C ASP A 459 -20.99 48.07 -2.42
N LEU A 460 -20.73 49.16 -3.12
CA LEU A 460 -19.54 49.34 -3.95
C LEU A 460 -18.24 49.14 -3.13
N PRO A 461 -17.23 48.44 -3.67
CA PRO A 461 -15.95 48.22 -2.99
C PRO A 461 -15.23 49.52 -2.56
N SER A 462 -15.42 50.61 -3.30
CA SER A 462 -14.84 51.93 -3.00
C SER A 462 -15.38 52.56 -1.70
N LYS A 463 -16.52 52.08 -1.21
CA LYS A 463 -17.13 52.54 0.04
C LYS A 463 -16.80 51.63 1.23
N PHE A 464 -16.07 50.54 1.00
CA PHE A 464 -15.67 49.63 2.07
C PHE A 464 -14.74 50.38 3.05
N PRO A 465 -14.94 50.28 4.37
CA PRO A 465 -14.07 50.95 5.33
C PRO A 465 -12.61 50.48 5.21
N THR A 466 -11.72 51.37 4.79
CA THR A 466 -10.28 51.09 4.70
C THR A 466 -9.59 51.48 6.00
N LYS A 467 -8.76 50.58 6.53
CA LYS A 467 -7.88 50.83 7.68
C LYS A 467 -6.42 50.65 7.29
N TYR A 468 -5.58 51.54 7.78
CA TYR A 468 -4.14 51.50 7.56
C TYR A 468 -3.46 50.81 8.73
N VAL A 469 -2.63 49.82 8.44
CA VAL A 469 -1.75 49.17 9.41
C VAL A 469 -0.33 49.66 9.11
N GLN A 470 0.24 50.42 10.05
CA GLN A 470 1.49 51.13 9.79
C GLN A 470 2.72 50.25 10.02
N PHE A 471 2.66 49.30 10.97
CA PHE A 471 3.83 48.53 11.38
C PHE A 471 3.53 47.02 11.45
N PRO A 472 4.43 46.16 10.92
CA PRO A 472 4.35 44.73 11.15
C PRO A 472 4.70 44.41 12.61
N VAL A 473 4.18 43.29 13.12
CA VAL A 473 4.55 42.78 14.45
C VAL A 473 5.96 42.19 14.48
N PHE A 474 6.49 41.83 13.32
CA PHE A 474 7.87 41.35 13.18
C PHE A 474 8.39 41.64 11.77
N ILE A 475 9.67 41.95 11.68
CA ILE A 475 10.40 42.09 10.41
C ILE A 475 11.77 41.43 10.54
N ALA A 476 12.14 40.63 9.56
CA ALA A 476 13.49 40.05 9.46
C ALA A 476 14.06 40.22 8.06
N SER A 477 15.31 40.68 7.98
CA SER A 477 16.12 40.63 6.77
C SER A 477 16.66 39.21 6.61
N VAL A 478 16.20 38.49 5.58
CA VAL A 478 16.41 37.04 5.46
C VAL A 478 17.19 36.64 4.22
N HIS A 479 17.32 37.56 3.26
CA HIS A 479 18.13 37.43 2.06
C HIS A 479 19.00 38.68 1.88
N SER A 480 20.02 38.59 1.03
CA SER A 480 20.79 39.78 0.59
C SER A 480 20.13 40.52 -0.58
N ASN A 481 19.07 39.94 -1.15
CA ASN A 481 18.30 40.46 -2.27
C ASN A 481 16.79 40.25 -2.02
N TYR A 482 15.92 40.67 -2.95
CA TYR A 482 14.47 40.67 -2.73
C TYR A 482 13.86 39.28 -2.47
N VAL A 483 12.73 39.23 -1.75
CA VAL A 483 12.07 37.98 -1.37
C VAL A 483 10.82 37.75 -2.24
N ASP A 484 10.96 36.86 -3.22
CA ASP A 484 9.93 36.58 -4.22
C ASP A 484 8.71 35.86 -3.63
N CYS A 485 8.91 35.09 -2.56
CA CYS A 485 7.86 34.27 -1.96
C CYS A 485 8.17 33.90 -0.51
N ASN A 486 7.13 33.82 0.32
CA ASN A 486 7.18 33.27 1.67
C ASN A 486 6.03 32.29 1.91
N ARG A 487 6.23 31.37 2.86
CA ARG A 487 5.21 30.40 3.29
C ARG A 487 5.43 29.94 4.72
N TRP A 488 4.36 29.82 5.48
CA TRP A 488 4.37 29.18 6.80
C TRP A 488 4.52 27.65 6.71
N LEU A 489 5.31 27.09 7.62
CA LEU A 489 5.50 25.66 7.86
C LEU A 489 5.51 25.41 9.36
N GLY A 490 4.32 25.33 9.97
CA GLY A 490 4.19 25.37 11.43
C GLY A 490 4.69 26.70 11.97
N ASP A 491 5.62 26.65 12.94
CA ASP A 491 6.28 27.82 13.54
C ASP A 491 7.53 28.29 12.75
N PHE A 492 7.63 27.92 11.48
CA PHE A 492 8.71 28.36 10.59
C PHE A 492 8.13 29.14 9.42
N ILE A 493 8.90 30.09 8.89
CA ILE A 493 8.62 30.69 7.58
C ILE A 493 9.74 30.28 6.63
N MET A 494 9.36 29.62 5.55
CA MET A 494 10.24 29.46 4.40
C MET A 494 10.15 30.69 3.52
N SER A 495 11.30 31.24 3.17
CA SER A 495 11.41 32.35 2.22
C SER A 495 12.33 31.95 1.07
N LYS A 496 11.99 32.41 -0.13
CA LYS A 496 12.77 32.13 -1.33
C LYS A 496 13.11 33.44 -2.04
N HIS A 497 14.37 33.56 -2.39
CA HIS A 497 14.87 34.45 -3.44
C HIS A 497 15.30 33.59 -4.65
N TYR A 498 15.40 34.20 -5.83
CA TYR A 498 15.56 33.59 -7.17
C TYR A 498 16.51 32.37 -7.29
N LEU A 499 17.47 32.20 -6.36
CA LEU A 499 18.41 31.07 -6.35
C LEU A 499 18.73 30.48 -4.95
N VAL A 500 18.13 30.98 -3.86
CA VAL A 500 18.49 30.59 -2.47
C VAL A 500 17.24 30.41 -1.60
N LEU A 501 17.22 29.35 -0.78
CA LEU A 501 16.22 29.06 0.23
C LEU A 501 16.74 29.48 1.61
N ALA A 502 15.93 30.20 2.38
CA ALA A 502 16.21 30.50 3.78
C ALA A 502 15.03 30.09 4.68
N VAL A 503 15.33 29.54 5.85
CA VAL A 503 14.36 29.15 6.87
C VAL A 503 14.47 30.12 8.03
N VAL A 504 13.35 30.75 8.40
CA VAL A 504 13.25 31.60 9.59
C VAL A 504 12.58 30.77 10.69
N ALA A 505 13.28 30.54 11.79
CA ALA A 505 12.73 29.90 12.98
C ALA A 505 12.07 30.95 13.90
N LEU A 506 10.79 30.78 14.26
CA LEU A 506 10.08 31.70 15.17
C LEU A 506 10.25 31.37 16.66
N HIS A 507 11.23 30.54 17.05
CA HIS A 507 11.45 30.11 18.45
C HIS A 507 11.74 31.25 19.46
N PHE A 508 11.71 32.52 19.05
CA PHE A 508 11.92 33.69 19.91
C PHE A 508 10.64 34.42 20.35
N LEU A 509 9.47 33.78 20.27
CA LEU A 509 8.22 34.36 20.76
C LEU A 509 7.84 33.98 22.20
N VAL A 510 8.71 33.27 22.92
CA VAL A 510 8.62 33.08 24.38
C VAL A 510 10.03 33.14 24.99
N ALA A 511 10.21 34.04 25.97
CA ALA A 511 11.38 34.27 26.83
C ALA A 511 12.45 35.26 26.32
N ASP A 512 12.32 36.49 26.80
CA ASP A 512 13.42 37.44 26.99
C ASP A 512 14.21 37.04 28.24
N LEU A 513 15.52 36.76 28.11
CA LEU A 513 16.62 37.20 29.01
C LEU A 513 17.88 36.33 28.84
N LYS A 514 18.94 37.01 28.37
CA LYS A 514 20.36 36.89 28.73
C LYS A 514 21.00 35.48 28.83
N SER A 515 22.04 35.30 28.00
CA SER A 515 23.15 34.34 28.13
C SER A 515 23.01 33.00 27.43
N ILE A 516 23.30 32.99 26.11
CA ILE A 516 24.34 32.08 25.60
C ILE A 516 25.31 32.93 24.77
N TYR A 517 26.37 33.33 25.47
CA TYR A 517 27.56 33.98 24.98
C TYR A 517 28.22 33.19 23.84
N ALA A 518 28.72 33.93 22.86
CA ALA A 518 30.04 33.78 22.25
C ALA A 518 30.72 32.40 22.39
N LYS A 519 30.83 31.66 21.28
CA LYS A 519 32.08 31.05 20.78
C LYS A 519 31.82 30.07 19.61
N LEU A 520 32.78 30.08 18.68
CA LEU A 520 33.06 29.15 17.56
C LEU A 520 32.29 29.49 16.26
N ASN A 521 32.86 29.99 15.15
CA ASN A 521 34.25 29.99 14.65
C ASN A 521 34.97 28.64 14.81
N PHE A 522 34.52 27.62 14.08
CA PHE A 522 35.22 26.93 12.99
C PHE A 522 34.25 25.99 12.28
#